data_AF-A0A8T6S092-F1
#
_entry.id   AF-A0A8T6S092-F1
#
_cell.length_a   1.000
_cell.length_b   1.000
_cell.length_c   1.000
_cell.angle_alpha   90.00
_cell.angle_beta   90.00
_cell.angle_gamma   90.00
#
_symmetry.space_group_name_H-M   'P 1'
#
loop_
_entity.id
_entity.type
_entity.pdbx_description
1 polymer ?
#
loop_
_entity_poly.entity_id
_entity_poly.type
_entity_poly.pdbx_seq_one_letter_code
_entity_poly.pdbx_strand_id
1 'polypeptide(L)'
;MVGMCQYCAEHGDGKKWYLNMENYTRKLLDDVPSHDREIIMNDHMVYLKENRWPLSKHTRRMLLSSFGSKVAGKGVYERFMEKWHLGQVVSNAEATDILAVAGDEVPLMECLCRKMKGQHDQRTCFGLSLFGDLIETNLKEGQFKVVSKDEAKAIMDDFEREHGWYHSV
;
A
#
# COMPACT_ATOMS: atom_id res chain seq x y z
N MET A 1 -13.50 21.09 -19.29
CA MET A 1 -14.11 20.15 -18.31
C MET A 1 -12.98 19.35 -17.69
N VAL A 2 -12.80 19.43 -16.38
CA VAL A 2 -11.89 18.52 -15.68
C VAL A 2 -12.61 17.18 -15.62
N GLY A 3 -12.23 16.24 -16.49
CA GLY A 3 -12.76 14.88 -16.46
C GLY A 3 -12.26 14.17 -15.20
N MET A 4 -13.05 13.23 -14.67
CA MET A 4 -12.58 12.32 -13.64
C MET A 4 -11.30 11.62 -14.13
N CYS A 5 -10.35 11.37 -13.23
CA CYS A 5 -9.19 10.56 -13.60
C CYS A 5 -9.65 9.14 -13.99
N GLN A 6 -8.85 8.47 -14.83
CA GLN A 6 -9.16 7.15 -15.36
C GLN A 6 -9.56 6.16 -14.25
N TYR A 7 -8.81 6.12 -13.14
CA TYR A 7 -9.10 5.19 -12.04
C TYR A 7 -10.40 5.51 -11.30
N CYS A 8 -10.72 6.78 -11.10
CA CYS A 8 -12.01 7.13 -10.51
C CYS A 8 -13.17 6.77 -11.46
N ALA A 9 -12.97 6.89 -12.78
CA ALA A 9 -13.97 6.49 -13.77
C ALA A 9 -14.14 4.96 -13.82
N GLU A 10 -13.06 4.19 -13.70
CA GLU A 10 -13.06 2.72 -13.80
C GLU A 10 -13.43 2.03 -12.48
N HIS A 11 -12.94 2.55 -11.34
CA HIS A 11 -13.00 1.88 -10.04
C HIS A 11 -13.71 2.68 -8.94
N GLY A 12 -14.17 3.90 -9.25
CA GLY A 12 -14.73 4.80 -8.25
C GLY A 12 -16.23 4.68 -8.00
N ASP A 13 -16.98 4.01 -8.87
CA ASP A 13 -18.46 3.91 -8.77
C ASP A 13 -19.13 5.27 -8.50
N GLY A 14 -18.74 6.28 -9.30
CA GLY A 14 -19.20 7.67 -9.13
C GLY A 14 -18.51 8.47 -8.01
N LYS A 15 -17.59 7.86 -7.26
CA LYS A 15 -16.74 8.50 -6.24
C LYS A 15 -15.27 8.52 -6.68
N LYS A 16 -14.38 8.96 -5.79
CA LYS A 16 -12.95 8.72 -5.94
C LYS A 16 -12.67 7.23 -5.74
N TRP A 17 -11.73 6.66 -6.49
CA TRP A 17 -11.48 5.21 -6.48
C TRP A 17 -11.21 4.65 -5.07
N TYR A 18 -10.43 5.34 -4.25
CA TYR A 18 -10.13 4.95 -2.86
C TYR A 18 -11.30 5.17 -1.88
N LEU A 19 -12.44 5.69 -2.33
CA LEU A 19 -13.66 5.83 -1.52
C LEU A 19 -14.75 4.82 -1.93
N ASN A 20 -14.46 3.94 -2.88
CA ASN A 20 -15.33 2.84 -3.23
C ASN A 20 -15.14 1.69 -2.23
N MET A 21 -16.21 1.30 -1.54
CA MET A 21 -16.21 0.23 -0.53
C MET A 21 -15.85 -1.13 -1.11
N GLU A 22 -16.19 -1.39 -2.39
CA GLU A 22 -15.84 -2.65 -3.07
C GLU A 22 -14.32 -2.88 -3.09
N ASN A 23 -13.52 -1.80 -3.11
CA ASN A 23 -12.06 -1.86 -3.04
C ASN A 23 -11.53 -2.22 -1.65
N TYR A 24 -12.38 -2.43 -0.65
CA TYR A 24 -12.02 -2.82 0.72
C TYR A 24 -12.75 -4.06 1.21
N THR A 25 -13.48 -4.74 0.33
CA THR A 25 -14.12 -6.01 0.66
C THR A 25 -13.05 -7.05 1.01
N ARG A 26 -13.33 -7.92 1.99
CA ARG A 26 -12.38 -8.96 2.40
C ARG A 26 -12.28 -10.02 1.30
N LYS A 27 -11.05 -10.44 0.96
CA LYS A 27 -10.66 -11.44 -0.07
C LYS A 27 -10.46 -10.94 -1.51
N LEU A 28 -10.02 -9.69 -1.69
CA LEU A 28 -9.56 -9.23 -3.00
C LEU A 28 -8.36 -10.04 -3.52
N LEU A 29 -7.58 -10.63 -2.62
CA LEU A 29 -6.44 -11.46 -2.97
C LEU A 29 -6.82 -12.75 -3.74
N ASP A 30 -8.09 -13.18 -3.68
CA ASP A 30 -8.58 -14.35 -4.42
C ASP A 30 -8.89 -14.02 -5.89
N ASP A 31 -9.18 -12.76 -6.19
CA ASP A 31 -9.43 -12.25 -7.55
C ASP A 31 -8.14 -11.84 -8.28
N VAL A 32 -7.01 -11.75 -7.55
CA VAL A 32 -5.71 -11.42 -8.13
C VAL A 32 -5.11 -12.63 -8.86
N PRO A 33 -4.75 -12.52 -10.15
CA PRO A 33 -4.09 -13.59 -10.89
C PRO A 33 -2.83 -14.09 -10.16
N SER A 34 -2.60 -15.41 -10.15
CA SER A 34 -1.52 -16.04 -9.40
C SER A 34 -0.13 -15.44 -9.67
N HIS A 35 0.12 -14.97 -10.89
CA HIS A 35 1.37 -14.31 -11.24
C HIS A 35 1.55 -12.95 -10.54
N ASP A 36 0.49 -12.13 -10.48
CA ASP A 36 0.54 -10.83 -9.79
C ASP A 36 0.55 -11.05 -8.28
N ARG A 37 -0.14 -12.09 -7.78
CA ARG A 37 -0.07 -12.54 -6.39
C ARG A 37 1.37 -12.84 -5.98
N GLU A 38 2.13 -13.55 -6.83
CA GLU A 38 3.54 -13.86 -6.57
C GLU A 38 4.40 -12.59 -6.43
N ILE A 39 4.16 -11.57 -7.25
CA ILE A 39 4.93 -10.31 -7.18
C ILE A 39 4.66 -9.59 -5.86
N ILE A 40 3.38 -9.44 -5.54
CA ILE A 40 2.93 -8.73 -4.33
C ILE A 40 3.34 -9.49 -3.06
N MET A 41 3.17 -10.81 -3.05
CA MET A 41 3.49 -11.68 -1.92
C MET A 41 5.01 -11.88 -1.77
N ASN A 42 5.74 -12.20 -2.84
CA ASN A 42 7.17 -12.48 -2.70
C ASN A 42 7.98 -11.22 -2.44
N ASP A 43 7.79 -10.10 -3.14
CA ASP A 43 8.76 -9.01 -3.02
C ASP A 43 8.52 -8.13 -1.78
N HIS A 44 7.27 -7.75 -1.53
CA HIS A 44 6.93 -6.87 -0.40
C HIS A 44 6.90 -7.62 0.93
N MET A 45 6.20 -8.77 1.00
CA MET A 45 6.02 -9.46 2.27
C MET A 45 7.29 -10.19 2.72
N VAL A 46 8.12 -10.72 1.81
CA VAL A 46 9.44 -11.26 2.19
C VAL A 46 10.34 -10.17 2.75
N TYR A 47 10.38 -8.98 2.14
CA TYR A 47 11.18 -7.89 2.69
C TYR A 47 10.69 -7.48 4.08
N LEU A 48 9.38 -7.37 4.27
CA LEU A 48 8.80 -7.06 5.58
C LEU A 48 9.14 -8.12 6.63
N LYS A 49 9.07 -9.40 6.25
CA LYS A 49 9.30 -10.56 7.12
C LYS A 49 10.77 -10.79 7.46
N GLU A 50 11.66 -10.67 6.47
CA GLU A 50 13.05 -11.14 6.54
C GLU A 50 14.07 -9.99 6.50
N ASN A 51 13.60 -8.74 6.34
CA ASN A 51 14.42 -7.54 6.18
C ASN A 51 15.48 -7.69 5.06
N ARG A 52 15.15 -8.50 4.06
CA ARG A 52 16.01 -8.81 2.92
C ARG A 52 15.18 -8.74 1.66
N TRP A 53 15.67 -7.99 0.68
CA TRP A 53 15.00 -7.91 -0.60
C TRP A 53 15.23 -9.22 -1.36
N PRO A 54 14.18 -9.96 -1.73
CA PRO A 54 14.35 -11.23 -2.42
C PRO A 54 14.97 -10.97 -3.80
N LEU A 55 15.93 -11.78 -4.23
CA LEU A 55 16.47 -11.75 -5.60
C LEU A 55 15.47 -12.40 -6.59
N SER A 56 14.20 -12.05 -6.49
CA SER A 56 13.18 -12.51 -7.42
C SER A 56 13.44 -11.95 -8.83
N LYS A 57 12.81 -12.54 -9.83
CA LYS A 57 12.88 -12.06 -11.22
C LYS A 57 12.39 -10.61 -11.35
N HIS A 58 11.46 -10.19 -10.48
CA HIS A 58 10.84 -8.87 -10.47
C HIS A 58 11.75 -7.83 -9.85
N THR A 59 12.29 -8.10 -8.67
CA THR A 59 13.43 -7.38 -8.06
C THR A 59 14.53 -7.12 -9.07
N ARG A 60 14.97 -8.17 -9.76
CA ARG A 60 16.10 -8.08 -10.68
C ARG A 60 15.77 -7.11 -11.82
N ARG A 61 14.54 -7.18 -12.34
CA ARG A 61 14.04 -6.28 -13.40
C ARG A 61 13.92 -4.84 -12.92
N MET A 62 13.48 -4.61 -11.68
CA MET A 62 13.40 -3.27 -11.09
C MET A 62 14.81 -2.68 -10.91
N LEU A 63 15.75 -3.44 -10.33
CA LEU A 63 17.15 -3.05 -10.19
C LEU A 63 17.82 -2.79 -11.54
N LEU A 64 17.60 -3.65 -12.54
CA LEU A 64 18.07 -3.47 -13.92
C LEU A 64 17.49 -2.20 -14.57
N SER A 65 16.24 -1.86 -14.28
CA SER A 65 15.61 -0.63 -14.78
C SER A 65 16.21 0.63 -14.13
N SER A 66 16.61 0.55 -12.87
CA SER A 66 17.30 1.64 -12.16
C SER A 66 18.75 1.84 -12.61
N PHE A 67 19.38 0.79 -13.17
CA PHE A 67 20.74 0.85 -13.74
C PHE A 67 20.77 1.19 -15.24
N GLY A 68 19.69 0.93 -15.97
CA GLY A 68 19.50 1.40 -17.35
C GLY A 68 19.34 2.93 -17.40
N SER A 69 19.71 3.56 -18.52
CA SER A 69 19.75 5.03 -18.68
C SER A 69 18.55 5.73 -18.03
N LYS A 70 18.78 6.86 -17.34
CA LYS A 70 17.77 7.65 -16.60
C LYS A 70 16.47 7.95 -17.39
N VAL A 71 16.48 7.77 -18.70
CA VAL A 71 15.33 7.95 -19.61
C VAL A 71 14.63 6.62 -19.93
N ALA A 72 15.38 5.53 -20.19
CA ALA A 72 14.80 4.20 -20.46
C ALA A 72 14.28 3.53 -19.18
N GLY A 73 14.95 3.75 -18.05
CA GLY A 73 14.51 3.30 -16.73
C GLY A 73 13.25 4.02 -16.26
N LYS A 74 13.10 5.31 -16.61
CA LYS A 74 11.96 6.14 -16.22
C LYS A 74 10.64 5.60 -16.74
N GLY A 75 10.54 5.28 -18.04
CA GLY A 75 9.28 4.74 -18.60
C GLY A 75 8.91 3.36 -18.06
N VAL A 76 9.89 2.54 -17.70
CA VAL A 76 9.66 1.24 -17.04
C VAL A 76 9.21 1.44 -15.59
N TYR A 77 9.84 2.37 -14.88
CA TYR A 77 9.49 2.73 -13.51
C TYR A 77 8.11 3.38 -13.42
N GLU A 78 7.78 4.32 -14.31
CA GLU A 78 6.46 4.96 -14.40
C GLU A 78 5.37 3.92 -14.67
N ARG A 79 5.55 3.03 -15.65
CA ARG A 79 4.60 1.93 -15.90
C ARG A 79 4.49 0.96 -14.74
N PHE A 80 5.57 0.74 -14.00
CA PHE A 80 5.54 -0.07 -12.79
C PHE A 80 4.72 0.62 -11.69
N MET A 81 5.02 1.89 -11.40
CA MET A 81 4.29 2.68 -10.40
C MET A 81 2.81 2.86 -10.77
N GLU A 82 2.51 3.03 -12.06
CA GLU A 82 1.15 3.09 -12.62
C GLU A 82 0.44 1.74 -12.48
N LYS A 83 1.09 0.61 -12.80
CA LYS A 83 0.49 -0.71 -12.62
C LYS A 83 0.21 -1.02 -11.16
N TRP A 84 1.13 -0.68 -10.26
CA TRP A 84 1.09 -1.07 -8.85
C TRP A 84 0.56 0.01 -7.92
N HIS A 85 0.13 1.15 -8.46
CA HIS A 85 -0.54 2.25 -7.75
C HIS A 85 0.09 2.63 -6.42
N LEU A 86 1.41 2.65 -6.35
CA LEU A 86 2.09 3.08 -5.13
C LEU A 86 2.07 4.61 -5.09
N GLY A 87 1.33 5.23 -4.16
CA GLY A 87 1.72 6.57 -3.72
C GLY A 87 0.71 7.70 -3.86
N GLN A 88 -0.60 7.46 -3.98
CA GLN A 88 -1.56 8.56 -4.07
C GLN A 88 -1.62 9.28 -2.73
N VAL A 89 -1.03 10.47 -2.66
CA VAL A 89 -1.13 11.33 -1.48
C VAL A 89 -2.57 11.80 -1.32
N VAL A 90 -3.10 11.64 -0.11
CA VAL A 90 -4.47 12.00 0.28
C VAL A 90 -4.42 12.94 1.48
N SER A 91 -5.46 13.76 1.64
CA SER A 91 -5.61 14.58 2.85
C SER A 91 -5.98 13.72 4.06
N ASN A 92 -5.83 14.26 5.28
CA ASN A 92 -6.29 13.56 6.49
C ASN A 92 -7.80 13.28 6.45
N ALA A 93 -8.59 14.23 5.94
CA ALA A 93 -10.04 14.04 5.80
C ALA A 93 -10.33 12.85 4.87
N GLU A 94 -9.63 12.75 3.73
CA GLU A 94 -9.78 11.63 2.81
C GLU A 94 -9.30 10.31 3.41
N ALA A 95 -8.18 10.32 4.13
CA ALA A 95 -7.69 9.14 4.82
C ALA A 95 -8.66 8.67 5.93
N THR A 96 -9.35 9.59 6.60
CA THR A 96 -10.43 9.29 7.54
C THR A 96 -11.63 8.65 6.82
N ASP A 97 -12.02 9.19 5.66
CA ASP A 97 -13.10 8.61 4.85
C ASP A 97 -12.73 7.21 4.33
N ILE A 98 -11.45 6.99 3.99
CA ILE A 98 -10.92 5.66 3.64
C ILE A 98 -11.07 4.69 4.81
N LEU A 99 -10.66 5.08 6.02
CA LEU A 99 -10.84 4.24 7.22
C LEU A 99 -12.32 3.92 7.47
N ALA A 100 -13.23 4.84 7.19
CA ALA A 100 -14.67 4.63 7.35
C ALA A 100 -15.22 3.51 6.45
N VAL A 101 -14.65 3.33 5.25
CA VAL A 101 -15.08 2.27 4.31
C VAL A 101 -14.26 0.98 4.42
N ALA A 102 -13.08 1.02 5.06
CA ALA A 102 -12.17 -0.11 5.12
C ALA A 102 -12.53 -1.20 6.16
N GLY A 103 -13.41 -0.90 7.12
CA GLY A 103 -13.87 -1.83 8.15
C GLY A 103 -13.47 -1.42 9.58
N ASP A 104 -13.86 -2.24 10.57
CA ASP A 104 -13.72 -1.89 11.99
C ASP A 104 -12.36 -2.30 12.61
N GLU A 105 -11.68 -3.27 12.00
CA GLU A 105 -10.38 -3.77 12.44
C GLU A 105 -9.34 -3.52 11.35
N VAL A 106 -8.25 -2.87 11.73
CA VAL A 106 -7.20 -2.44 10.80
C VAL A 106 -5.85 -3.00 11.24
N PRO A 107 -5.19 -3.85 10.44
CA PRO A 107 -3.81 -4.24 10.69
C PRO A 107 -2.88 -3.02 10.60
N LEU A 108 -2.01 -2.86 11.59
CA LEU A 108 -1.01 -1.82 11.69
C LEU A 108 0.39 -2.45 11.75
N MET A 109 1.24 -2.07 10.81
CA MET A 109 2.56 -2.69 10.60
C MET A 109 3.64 -1.65 10.31
N GLU A 110 4.90 -2.09 10.31
CA GLU A 110 5.99 -1.27 9.79
C GLU A 110 5.75 -0.89 8.33
N CYS A 111 5.98 0.38 8.00
CA CYS A 111 5.89 0.81 6.62
C CYS A 111 7.07 0.29 5.81
N LEU A 112 6.80 -0.57 4.81
CA LEU A 112 7.80 -1.07 3.87
C LEU A 112 8.61 0.07 3.25
N CYS A 113 7.94 1.15 2.84
CA CYS A 113 8.58 2.31 2.22
C CYS A 113 9.59 3.00 3.15
N ARG A 114 9.27 3.11 4.45
CA ARG A 114 10.17 3.68 5.46
C ARG A 114 11.32 2.71 5.78
N LYS A 115 11.02 1.42 5.92
CA LYS A 115 12.01 0.36 6.15
C LYS A 115 13.06 0.29 5.05
N MET A 116 12.65 0.42 3.78
CA MET A 116 13.57 0.53 2.63
C MET A 116 14.50 1.75 2.70
N LYS A 117 14.12 2.80 3.43
CA LYS A 117 14.95 3.99 3.67
C LYS A 117 15.77 3.88 4.96
N GLY A 118 15.80 2.70 5.59
CA GLY A 118 16.52 2.46 6.85
C GLY A 118 15.79 2.97 8.09
N GLN A 119 14.51 3.36 7.97
CA GLN A 119 13.68 3.73 9.12
C GLN A 119 12.97 2.48 9.63
N HIS A 120 13.42 1.98 10.78
CA HIS A 120 12.92 0.77 11.43
C HIS A 120 12.05 1.10 12.65
N ASP A 121 11.29 0.11 13.13
CA ASP A 121 10.57 0.10 14.41
C ASP A 121 9.40 1.07 14.56
N GLN A 122 8.92 1.66 13.45
CA GLN A 122 7.75 2.53 13.45
C GLN A 122 6.59 1.90 12.68
N ARG A 123 5.60 1.40 13.42
CA ARG A 123 4.35 0.90 12.83
C ARG A 123 3.51 2.08 12.37
N THR A 124 3.53 2.33 11.07
CA THR A 124 2.99 3.54 10.43
C THR A 124 2.17 3.24 9.17
N CYS A 125 2.05 1.95 8.81
CA CYS A 125 1.32 1.52 7.63
C CYS A 125 0.08 0.72 8.04
N PHE A 126 -1.08 1.15 7.55
CA PHE A 126 -2.33 0.45 7.72
C PHE A 126 -2.52 -0.55 6.58
N GLY A 127 -2.76 -1.80 6.92
CA GLY A 127 -3.05 -2.89 6.00
C GLY A 127 -4.49 -2.85 5.54
N LEU A 128 -4.80 -2.01 4.57
CA LEU A 128 -6.15 -1.91 4.00
C LEU A 128 -6.27 -2.77 2.74
N SER A 129 -7.49 -3.15 2.37
CA SER A 129 -7.78 -3.82 1.10
C SER A 129 -6.88 -5.08 0.93
N LEU A 130 -6.34 -5.28 -0.27
CA LEU A 130 -5.41 -6.35 -0.63
C LEU A 130 -4.23 -6.48 0.35
N PHE A 131 -3.73 -5.38 0.91
CA PHE A 131 -2.65 -5.43 1.90
C PHE A 131 -3.09 -6.03 3.24
N GLY A 132 -4.35 -5.85 3.63
CA GLY A 132 -4.95 -6.53 4.79
C GLY A 132 -4.91 -8.05 4.61
N ASP A 133 -5.43 -8.55 3.47
CA ASP A 133 -5.43 -9.98 3.13
C ASP A 133 -4.01 -10.58 3.16
N LEU A 134 -3.02 -9.81 2.66
CA LEU A 134 -1.62 -10.25 2.62
C LEU A 134 -0.98 -10.31 4.01
N ILE A 135 -1.30 -9.37 4.90
CA ILE A 135 -0.80 -9.36 6.26
C ILE A 135 -1.31 -10.59 7.01
N GLU A 136 -2.62 -10.83 6.95
CA GLU A 136 -3.26 -11.99 7.59
C GLU A 136 -2.66 -13.31 7.09
N THR A 137 -2.32 -13.38 5.79
CA THR A 137 -1.78 -14.61 5.18
C THR A 137 -0.28 -14.81 5.46
N ASN A 138 0.52 -13.75 5.53
CA ASN A 138 1.98 -13.86 5.44
C ASN A 138 2.76 -13.41 6.68
N LEU A 139 2.18 -12.54 7.52
CA LEU A 139 2.87 -12.02 8.70
C LEU A 139 2.52 -12.83 9.93
N LYS A 140 3.53 -13.06 10.78
CA LYS A 140 3.37 -13.77 12.05
C LYS A 140 2.89 -12.82 13.15
N GLU A 141 2.36 -13.42 14.21
CA GLU A 141 2.06 -12.75 15.46
C GLU A 141 3.26 -11.92 15.95
N GLY A 142 3.03 -10.64 16.28
CA GLY A 142 4.07 -9.68 16.66
C GLY A 142 4.60 -8.79 15.53
N GLN A 143 4.45 -9.18 14.26
CA GLN A 143 4.89 -8.36 13.11
C GLN A 143 3.88 -7.25 12.75
N PHE A 144 2.63 -7.40 13.17
CA PHE A 144 1.58 -6.39 13.07
C PHE A 144 0.75 -6.36 14.36
N LYS A 145 0.01 -5.27 14.54
CA LYS A 145 -1.00 -5.10 15.59
C LYS A 145 -2.34 -4.87 14.90
N VAL A 146 -3.41 -5.50 15.34
CA VAL A 146 -4.76 -5.09 14.91
C VAL A 146 -5.21 -3.95 15.83
N VAL A 147 -5.64 -2.85 15.24
CA VAL A 147 -6.19 -1.68 15.94
C VAL A 147 -7.64 -1.47 15.52
N SER A 148 -8.45 -0.88 16.40
CA SER A 148 -9.79 -0.45 16.00
C SER A 148 -9.70 0.71 15.01
N LYS A 149 -10.77 0.93 14.24
CA LYS A 149 -10.91 2.10 13.37
C LYS A 149 -10.67 3.44 14.10
N ASP A 150 -11.20 3.59 15.31
CA ASP A 150 -11.01 4.81 16.11
C ASP A 150 -9.55 4.97 16.57
N GLU A 151 -8.90 3.86 16.94
CA GLU A 151 -7.47 3.87 17.28
C GLU A 151 -6.60 4.18 16.05
N ALA A 152 -6.94 3.63 14.88
CA ALA A 152 -6.25 3.94 13.62
C ALA A 152 -6.35 5.42 13.28
N LYS A 153 -7.54 6.02 13.44
CA LYS A 153 -7.75 7.46 13.24
C LYS A 153 -6.91 8.29 14.22
N ALA A 154 -6.91 7.94 15.51
CA ALA A 154 -6.11 8.65 16.50
C ALA A 154 -4.61 8.60 16.16
N ILE A 155 -4.11 7.44 15.72
CA ILE A 155 -2.72 7.27 15.28
C ILE A 155 -2.41 8.15 14.05
N MET A 156 -3.33 8.25 13.08
CA MET A 156 -3.17 9.13 11.93
C MET A 156 -3.10 10.60 12.33
N ASP A 157 -4.01 11.05 13.18
CA ASP A 157 -4.04 12.43 13.68
C ASP A 157 -2.75 12.79 14.43
N ASP A 158 -2.19 11.84 15.18
CA ASP A 158 -0.90 11.99 15.85
C ASP A 158 0.27 12.09 14.86
N PHE A 159 0.28 11.30 13.78
CA PHE A 159 1.33 11.38 12.75
C PHE A 159 1.38 12.73 12.06
N GLU A 160 0.23 13.32 11.76
CA GLU A 160 0.18 14.65 11.18
C GLU A 160 0.61 15.71 12.19
N ARG A 161 0.05 15.67 13.41
CA ARG A 161 0.30 16.69 14.43
C ARG A 161 1.75 16.71 14.94
N GLU A 162 2.32 15.55 15.24
CA GLU A 162 3.64 15.45 15.88
C GLU A 162 4.79 15.44 14.86
N HIS A 163 4.52 15.01 13.63
CA HIS A 163 5.58 14.78 12.63
C HIS A 163 5.35 15.47 11.28
N GLY A 164 4.17 16.05 11.04
CA GLY A 164 3.82 16.63 9.74
C GLY A 164 3.82 15.59 8.62
N TRP A 165 3.54 14.32 8.93
CA TRP A 165 3.52 13.27 7.93
C TRP A 165 2.26 13.33 7.07
N TYR A 166 2.40 12.94 5.81
CA TYR A 166 1.31 12.81 4.86
C TYR A 166 0.93 11.35 4.68
N HIS A 167 -0.34 11.11 4.32
CA HIS A 167 -0.86 9.78 4.06
C HIS A 167 -0.84 9.48 2.57
N SER A 168 -0.58 8.21 2.26
CA SER A 168 -0.57 7.72 0.90
C SER A 168 -1.34 6.41 0.84
N VAL A 169 -2.17 6.28 -0.19
CA VAL A 169 -2.83 5.03 -0.56
C VAL A 169 -2.30 4.48 -1.88
#